data_AF-A0A3D2EYU4-F1
#
_entry.id   AF-A0A3D2EYU4-F1
#
_cell.length_a   1.000
_cell.length_b   1.000
_cell.length_c   1.000
_cell.angle_alpha   90.00
_cell.angle_beta   90.00
_cell.angle_gamma   90.00
#
_symmetry.space_group_name_H-M   'P 1'
#
loop_
_entity.id
_entity.type
_entity.pdbx_description
1 polymer ?
#
loop_
_entity_poly.entity_id
_entity_poly.type
_entity_poly.pdbx_seq_one_letter_code
_entity_poly.pdbx_strand_id
1 'polypeptide(L)'
;MEKHESSSEQYKTSGLDMRETLDWYRNSRVEMPSIPEMDFSHPVENQELIELSEREMGGLFALFPENARNRSILRKVVGQSPTWFHRDSTSEQPKPTTNEAEAMSPTAIVPSYIDYTPWDELKVPTADIWLYKIPQNAASEKVRRLVLAEGFVHEIGHSIVQPALYVENHSLKFPNGKIVNGLKAMLHFAELAEKHPPISHYASTYRGSNNKFESDNPNYNVKTAISEEMCETIAAHLLGFAYCGDNSRGKNPFADRPEVRDFVRDFLNAELIKKE
;
A
#
# COMPACT_ATOMS: atom_id res chain seq x y z
N MET A 1 -38.10 33.37 -9.86
CA MET A 1 -36.77 33.49 -9.25
C MET A 1 -36.21 32.08 -9.17
N GLU A 2 -35.63 31.63 -10.27
CA GLU A 2 -34.87 30.39 -10.32
C GLU A 2 -33.46 30.66 -9.81
N LYS A 3 -33.01 29.86 -8.85
CA LYS A 3 -31.93 28.89 -9.08
C LYS A 3 -31.87 27.92 -7.90
N HIS A 4 -32.29 26.70 -8.20
CA HIS A 4 -31.89 25.49 -7.50
C HIS A 4 -30.39 25.22 -7.72
N GLU A 5 -29.88 24.34 -6.86
CA GLU A 5 -28.65 23.53 -6.95
C GLU A 5 -27.52 23.94 -6.00
N SER A 6 -27.72 23.59 -4.73
CA SER A 6 -26.64 23.10 -3.89
C SER A 6 -26.45 21.61 -4.22
N SER A 7 -25.74 21.32 -5.31
CA SER A 7 -25.08 20.02 -5.45
C SER A 7 -23.89 20.04 -4.51
N SER A 8 -24.11 19.56 -3.27
CA SER A 8 -23.00 19.07 -2.48
C SER A 8 -22.45 17.86 -3.24
N GLU A 9 -21.44 18.08 -4.07
CA GLU A 9 -20.57 17.00 -4.51
C GLU A 9 -19.95 16.42 -3.24
N GLN A 10 -20.57 15.36 -2.72
CA GLN A 10 -19.93 14.44 -1.81
C GLN A 10 -18.80 13.76 -2.58
N TYR A 11 -17.67 14.47 -2.72
CA TYR A 11 -16.40 13.86 -3.05
C TYR A 11 -16.17 12.78 -2.00
N LYS A 12 -16.30 11.51 -2.43
CA LYS A 12 -16.20 10.36 -1.54
C LYS A 12 -14.84 10.37 -0.87
N THR A 13 -14.84 10.72 0.42
CA THR A 13 -13.77 10.64 1.41
C THR A 13 -13.33 9.19 1.71
N SER A 14 -13.71 8.22 0.86
CA SER A 14 -13.66 6.78 1.16
C SER A 14 -12.25 6.20 1.30
N GLY A 15 -11.20 6.95 0.95
CA GLY A 15 -9.81 6.57 1.20
C GLY A 15 -9.16 7.27 2.40
N LEU A 16 -9.78 8.32 2.94
CA LEU A 16 -9.23 9.04 4.10
C LEU A 16 -9.87 8.60 5.42
N ASP A 17 -11.12 8.13 5.40
CA ASP A 17 -11.77 7.56 6.58
C ASP A 17 -11.73 6.02 6.52
N MET A 18 -10.97 5.38 7.42
CA MET A 18 -10.82 3.93 7.48
C MET A 18 -12.01 3.20 8.13
N ARG A 19 -13.10 3.89 8.48
CA ARG A 19 -14.23 3.29 9.22
C ARG A 19 -14.71 1.97 8.62
N GLU A 20 -14.96 1.95 7.31
CA GLU A 20 -15.44 0.74 6.64
C GLU A 20 -14.40 -0.38 6.64
N THR A 21 -13.12 -0.05 6.45
CA THR A 21 -11.99 -0.98 6.53
C THR A 21 -11.90 -1.62 7.92
N LEU A 22 -11.96 -0.79 8.97
CA LEU A 22 -11.91 -1.24 10.36
C LEU A 22 -13.12 -2.11 10.72
N ASP A 23 -14.31 -1.72 10.25
CA ASP A 23 -15.53 -2.49 10.43
C ASP A 23 -15.47 -3.82 9.67
N TRP A 24 -14.89 -3.84 8.47
CA TRP A 24 -14.68 -5.06 7.72
C TRP A 24 -13.73 -6.02 8.45
N TYR A 25 -12.57 -5.54 8.90
CA TYR A 25 -11.63 -6.37 9.69
C TYR A 25 -12.26 -6.96 10.95
N ARG A 26 -13.12 -6.18 11.62
CA ARG A 26 -13.85 -6.65 12.81
C ARG A 26 -14.79 -7.83 12.49
N ASN A 27 -15.40 -7.83 11.30
CA ASN A 27 -16.52 -8.73 10.96
C ASN A 27 -16.13 -9.87 10.01
N SER A 28 -15.07 -9.71 9.22
CA SER A 28 -14.70 -10.64 8.15
C SER A 28 -14.12 -11.94 8.69
N ARG A 29 -13.58 -11.96 9.92
CA ARG A 29 -12.85 -13.09 10.52
C ARG A 29 -11.58 -13.45 9.75
N VAL A 30 -11.05 -12.54 8.93
CA VAL A 30 -9.68 -12.71 8.42
C VAL A 30 -8.71 -12.66 9.58
N GLU A 31 -7.61 -13.40 9.43
CA GLU A 31 -6.57 -13.49 10.42
C GLU A 31 -5.23 -13.22 9.76
N MET A 32 -4.26 -12.78 10.55
CA MET A 32 -2.91 -12.63 10.07
C MET A 32 -2.44 -14.01 9.57
N PRO A 33 -1.80 -14.10 8.39
CA PRO A 33 -1.26 -15.37 7.93
C PRO A 33 -0.22 -15.87 8.94
N SER A 34 0.09 -17.17 8.87
CA SER A 34 1.24 -17.71 9.60
C SER A 34 2.51 -17.04 9.07
N ILE A 35 3.10 -16.15 9.85
CA ILE A 35 4.38 -15.51 9.53
C ILE A 35 5.55 -16.32 10.09
N PRO A 36 6.68 -16.44 9.37
CA PRO A 36 7.88 -17.06 9.91
C PRO A 36 8.40 -16.32 11.14
N GLU A 37 8.97 -17.03 12.10
CA GLU A 37 9.75 -16.39 13.17
C GLU A 37 11.10 -15.94 12.61
N MET A 38 11.25 -14.63 12.40
CA MET A 38 12.47 -14.02 11.87
C MET A 38 12.72 -12.69 12.56
N ASP A 39 13.97 -12.43 12.92
CA ASP A 39 14.37 -11.11 13.40
C ASP A 39 14.38 -10.13 12.22
N PHE A 40 13.91 -8.90 12.45
CA PHE A 40 13.88 -7.91 11.39
C PHE A 40 15.28 -7.40 11.07
N SER A 41 15.64 -7.41 9.78
CA SER A 41 17.01 -7.14 9.33
C SER A 41 17.33 -5.65 9.18
N HIS A 42 16.34 -4.76 9.28
CA HIS A 42 16.52 -3.32 9.12
C HIS A 42 16.44 -2.61 10.46
N PRO A 43 17.17 -1.50 10.65
CA PRO A 43 17.03 -0.68 11.85
C PRO A 43 15.58 -0.24 12.09
N VAL A 44 15.19 -0.22 13.36
CA VAL A 44 13.92 0.33 13.80
C VAL A 44 14.17 1.47 14.79
N GLU A 45 13.56 2.61 14.52
CA GLU A 45 13.59 3.78 15.40
C GLU A 45 12.20 3.95 16.07
N ASN A 46 12.19 4.35 17.34
CA ASN A 46 10.97 4.58 18.13
C ASN A 46 10.02 3.36 18.17
N GLN A 47 10.56 2.17 18.41
CA GLN A 47 9.80 0.90 18.46
C GLN A 47 8.61 0.94 19.43
N GLU A 48 8.67 1.74 20.50
CA GLU A 48 7.57 1.93 21.45
C GLU A 48 6.31 2.58 20.85
N LEU A 49 6.43 3.17 19.65
CA LEU A 49 5.32 3.74 18.89
C LEU A 49 4.75 2.75 17.86
N ILE A 50 5.35 1.56 17.70
CA ILE A 50 4.93 0.55 16.72
C ILE A 50 4.25 -0.61 17.47
N GLU A 51 3.00 -0.92 17.14
CA GLU A 51 2.28 -2.05 17.79
C GLU A 51 2.72 -3.43 17.29
N LEU A 52 3.38 -3.49 16.13
CA LEU A 52 4.04 -4.70 15.64
C LEU A 52 5.40 -4.83 16.31
N SER A 53 5.68 -5.99 16.91
CA SER A 53 7.02 -6.29 17.42
C SER A 53 8.03 -6.44 16.27
N GLU A 54 9.33 -6.28 16.55
CA GLU A 54 10.38 -6.52 15.55
C GLU A 54 10.30 -7.93 14.95
N ARG A 55 9.94 -8.95 15.74
CA ARG A 55 9.75 -10.31 15.21
C ARG A 55 8.58 -10.43 14.25
N GLU A 56 7.50 -9.69 14.50
CA GLU A 56 6.37 -9.66 13.57
C GLU A 56 6.74 -8.92 12.28
N MET A 57 7.44 -7.80 12.39
CA MET A 57 7.97 -7.10 11.21
C MET A 57 8.94 -7.98 10.42
N GLY A 58 9.82 -8.72 11.11
CA GLY A 58 10.71 -9.70 10.48
C GLY A 58 9.94 -10.81 9.78
N GLY A 59 8.93 -11.39 10.43
CA GLY A 59 8.06 -12.40 9.82
C GLY A 59 7.26 -11.90 8.61
N LEU A 60 6.70 -10.69 8.70
CA LEU A 60 5.98 -10.05 7.59
C LEU A 60 6.93 -9.74 6.43
N PHE A 61 8.13 -9.22 6.71
CA PHE A 61 9.17 -9.01 5.70
C PHE A 61 9.62 -10.34 5.05
N ALA A 62 9.66 -11.43 5.83
CA ALA A 62 10.00 -12.75 5.35
C ALA A 62 8.94 -13.37 4.41
N LEU A 63 7.71 -12.84 4.36
CA LEU A 63 6.70 -13.26 3.38
C LEU A 63 7.13 -12.93 1.94
N PHE A 64 7.90 -11.85 1.76
CA PHE A 64 8.45 -11.50 0.46
C PHE A 64 9.55 -12.50 0.07
N PRO A 65 9.57 -13.03 -1.17
CA PRO A 65 10.67 -13.85 -1.64
C PRO A 65 12.03 -13.15 -1.50
N GLU A 66 13.11 -13.93 -1.35
CA GLU A 66 14.47 -13.38 -1.19
C GLU A 66 14.85 -12.39 -2.30
N ASN A 67 14.48 -12.70 -3.55
CA ASN A 67 14.70 -11.82 -4.70
C ASN A 67 13.96 -10.48 -4.58
N ALA A 68 12.79 -10.43 -3.95
CA ALA A 68 12.09 -9.19 -3.66
C ALA A 68 12.79 -8.41 -2.54
N ARG A 69 13.14 -9.07 -1.44
CA ARG A 69 13.87 -8.44 -0.32
C ARG A 69 15.21 -7.85 -0.76
N ASN A 70 15.96 -8.56 -1.60
CA ASN A 70 17.24 -8.09 -2.15
C ASN A 70 17.11 -6.90 -3.12
N ARG A 71 15.91 -6.67 -3.67
CA ARG A 71 15.60 -5.53 -4.53
C ARG A 71 14.96 -4.37 -3.79
N SER A 72 14.51 -4.58 -2.56
CA SER A 72 13.96 -3.53 -1.73
C SER A 72 15.01 -2.45 -1.46
N ILE A 73 14.60 -1.20 -1.56
CA ILE A 73 15.42 -0.03 -1.18
C ILE A 73 15.16 0.39 0.27
N LEU A 74 14.50 -0.47 1.07
CA LEU A 74 14.19 -0.19 2.45
C LEU A 74 15.48 0.02 3.25
N ARG A 75 15.56 1.16 3.92
CA ARG A 75 16.68 1.49 4.80
C ARG A 75 16.34 1.19 6.25
N LYS A 76 15.21 1.71 6.75
CA LYS A 76 14.77 1.56 8.14
C LYS A 76 13.26 1.72 8.28
N VAL A 77 12.75 1.36 9.45
CA VAL A 77 11.38 1.65 9.89
C VAL A 77 11.41 2.68 11.03
N VAL A 78 10.49 3.63 11.02
CA VAL A 78 10.38 4.70 12.03
C VAL A 78 8.98 4.67 12.63
N GLY A 79 8.90 4.48 13.95
CA GLY A 79 7.66 4.62 14.70
C GLY A 79 7.23 6.08 14.81
N GLN A 80 5.96 6.34 14.54
CA GLN A 80 5.36 7.67 14.56
C GLN A 80 4.19 7.75 15.55
N SER A 81 3.99 8.94 16.10
CA SER A 81 2.82 9.24 16.94
C SER A 81 1.51 9.14 16.14
N PRO A 82 0.36 8.91 16.78
CA PRO A 82 -0.92 8.87 16.09
C PRO A 82 -1.13 10.10 15.20
N THR A 83 -1.53 9.85 13.97
CA THR A 83 -1.76 10.88 12.96
C THR A 83 -3.10 10.61 12.26
N TRP A 84 -3.85 11.67 12.01
CA TRP A 84 -5.13 11.65 11.34
C TRP A 84 -5.13 12.56 10.12
N PHE A 85 -6.12 12.41 9.25
CA PHE A 85 -6.45 13.42 8.26
C PHE A 85 -7.28 14.53 8.90
N HIS A 86 -6.87 15.78 8.73
CA HIS A 86 -7.58 16.98 9.14
C HIS A 86 -8.97 17.02 8.46
N ARG A 87 -9.97 17.62 9.10
CA ARG A 87 -11.33 17.82 8.55
C ARG A 87 -11.40 18.54 7.20
N ASP A 88 -10.35 19.27 6.85
CA ASP A 88 -10.20 20.00 5.57
C ASP A 88 -9.41 19.19 4.52
N SER A 89 -9.14 17.91 4.79
CA SER A 89 -8.50 17.01 3.84
C SER A 89 -9.48 16.59 2.76
N THR A 90 -8.98 16.51 1.53
CA THR A 90 -9.68 15.88 0.41
C THR A 90 -8.81 14.74 -0.12
N SER A 91 -9.37 13.82 -0.90
CA SER A 91 -8.60 12.72 -1.50
C SER A 91 -7.44 13.21 -2.38
N GLU A 92 -7.54 14.43 -2.92
CA GLU A 92 -6.49 15.05 -3.75
C GLU A 92 -5.48 15.88 -2.93
N GLN A 93 -5.91 16.37 -1.76
CA GLN A 93 -5.10 17.18 -0.86
C GLN A 93 -5.22 16.65 0.57
N PRO A 94 -4.61 15.48 0.86
CA PRO A 94 -4.56 14.97 2.21
C PRO A 94 -3.77 15.93 3.11
N LYS A 95 -4.32 16.29 4.26
CA LYS A 95 -3.66 17.16 5.24
C LYS A 95 -3.53 16.40 6.56
N PRO A 96 -2.32 15.98 6.96
CA PRO A 96 -2.15 15.30 8.23
C PRO A 96 -2.32 16.27 9.40
N THR A 97 -2.81 15.77 10.53
CA THR A 97 -2.82 16.44 11.82
C THR A 97 -2.53 15.44 12.93
N THR A 98 -1.81 15.88 13.96
CA THR A 98 -1.61 15.14 15.21
C THR A 98 -2.58 15.59 16.30
N ASN A 99 -3.46 16.55 16.00
CA ASN A 99 -4.50 17.03 16.91
C ASN A 99 -5.82 16.29 16.64
N GLU A 100 -6.23 15.41 17.56
CA GLU A 100 -7.46 14.63 17.45
C GLU A 100 -8.72 15.52 17.30
N ALA A 101 -8.74 16.72 17.89
CA ALA A 101 -9.88 17.65 17.78
C ALA A 101 -10.03 18.30 16.38
N GLU A 102 -9.00 18.19 15.55
CA GLU A 102 -8.96 18.66 14.17
C GLU A 102 -9.18 17.54 13.15
N ALA A 103 -9.14 16.28 13.60
CA ALA A 103 -9.32 15.12 12.76
C ALA A 103 -10.71 15.12 12.10
N MET A 104 -10.77 14.63 10.85
CA MET A 104 -12.01 14.43 10.10
C MET A 104 -12.96 13.47 10.82
N SER A 105 -12.40 12.39 11.37
CA SER A 105 -13.07 11.43 12.23
C SER A 105 -12.04 10.68 13.07
N PRO A 106 -12.45 9.97 14.14
CA PRO A 106 -11.52 9.13 14.93
C PRO A 106 -10.87 7.99 14.11
N THR A 107 -11.51 7.62 12.98
CA THR A 107 -11.10 6.55 12.08
C THR A 107 -10.40 7.06 10.82
N ALA A 108 -10.28 8.38 10.65
CA ALA A 108 -9.51 8.99 9.57
C ALA A 108 -8.01 9.01 9.90
N ILE A 109 -7.46 7.83 10.18
CA ILE A 109 -6.08 7.63 10.62
C ILE A 109 -5.15 7.42 9.43
N VAL A 110 -3.88 7.78 9.60
CA VAL A 110 -2.79 7.38 8.70
C VAL A 110 -2.10 6.18 9.35
N PRO A 111 -2.16 4.96 8.78
CA PRO A 111 -1.56 3.78 9.40
C PRO A 111 -0.07 3.63 9.08
N SER A 112 0.32 3.98 7.85
CA SER A 112 1.68 3.87 7.34
C SER A 112 1.95 4.94 6.28
N TYR A 113 3.23 5.17 5.99
CA TYR A 113 3.68 6.03 4.92
C TYR A 113 5.07 5.62 4.45
N ILE A 114 5.31 5.62 3.15
CA ILE A 114 6.65 5.47 2.57
C ILE A 114 7.28 6.85 2.33
N ASP A 115 8.45 7.08 2.95
CA ASP A 115 9.24 8.30 2.78
C ASP A 115 10.42 8.08 1.83
N TYR A 116 10.44 8.85 0.74
CA TYR A 116 11.52 8.85 -0.25
C TYR A 116 12.46 10.05 -0.14
N THR A 117 12.29 10.93 0.85
CA THR A 117 13.21 12.05 1.10
C THR A 117 14.68 11.60 1.12
N PRO A 118 15.06 10.46 1.74
CA PRO A 118 16.43 9.98 1.71
C PRO A 118 16.95 9.68 0.30
N TRP A 119 16.11 9.22 -0.63
CA TRP A 119 16.52 9.04 -2.03
C TRP A 119 16.92 10.38 -2.64
N ASP A 120 16.08 11.40 -2.49
CA ASP A 120 16.35 12.72 -3.04
C ASP A 120 17.59 13.37 -2.43
N GLU A 121 17.86 13.16 -1.15
CA GLU A 121 19.05 13.70 -0.47
C GLU A 121 20.32 12.93 -0.83
N LEU A 122 20.29 11.60 -0.75
CA LEU A 122 21.47 10.73 -0.93
C LEU A 122 21.78 10.45 -2.41
N LYS A 123 20.85 10.73 -3.31
CA LYS A 123 20.91 10.41 -4.75
C LYS A 123 21.12 8.92 -5.04
N VAL A 124 20.73 8.06 -4.09
CA VAL A 124 20.73 6.60 -4.21
C VAL A 124 19.33 6.10 -3.84
N PRO A 125 18.72 5.18 -4.62
CA PRO A 125 17.41 4.63 -4.29
C PRO A 125 17.35 4.11 -2.86
N THR A 126 16.58 4.79 -2.02
CA THR A 126 16.48 4.56 -0.58
C THR A 126 15.10 4.98 -0.10
N ALA A 127 14.48 4.21 0.78
CA ALA A 127 13.20 4.60 1.39
C ALA A 127 13.15 4.22 2.87
N ASP A 128 12.41 5.02 3.64
CA ASP A 128 12.06 4.71 5.02
C ASP A 128 10.56 4.43 5.10
N ILE A 129 10.17 3.48 5.95
CA ILE A 129 8.75 3.23 6.26
C ILE A 129 8.44 3.90 7.59
N TRP A 130 7.39 4.72 7.60
CA TRP A 130 6.83 5.26 8.83
C TRP A 130 5.60 4.44 9.21
N LEU A 131 5.59 3.90 10.43
CA LEU A 131 4.44 3.20 11.00
C LEU A 131 3.85 4.03 12.12
N TYR A 132 2.58 4.40 11.98
CA TYR A 132 1.90 5.27 12.90
C TYR A 132 1.12 4.48 13.93
N LYS A 133 1.25 4.86 15.20
CA LYS A 133 0.47 4.25 16.26
C LYS A 133 -1.03 4.46 16.02
N ILE A 134 -1.78 3.37 15.90
CA ILE A 134 -3.24 3.45 15.79
C ILE A 134 -3.85 3.69 17.18
N PRO A 135 -4.71 4.71 17.37
CA PRO A 135 -5.37 4.97 18.64
C PRO A 135 -6.17 3.76 19.16
N GLN A 136 -6.09 3.49 20.46
CA GLN A 136 -6.78 2.34 21.06
C GLN A 136 -8.30 2.43 20.95
N ASN A 137 -8.86 3.64 20.90
CA ASN A 137 -10.28 3.91 20.71
C ASN A 137 -10.75 3.72 19.26
N ALA A 138 -9.84 3.69 18.28
CA ALA A 138 -10.20 3.49 16.87
C ALA A 138 -10.59 2.03 16.57
N ALA A 139 -9.90 1.06 17.20
CA ALA A 139 -10.12 -0.36 16.95
C ALA A 139 -9.53 -1.26 18.07
N SER A 140 -10.01 -2.50 18.17
CA SER A 140 -9.41 -3.54 19.02
C SER A 140 -7.98 -3.87 18.58
N GLU A 141 -7.13 -4.36 19.49
CA GLU A 141 -5.74 -4.74 19.20
C GLU A 141 -5.60 -5.67 17.98
N LYS A 142 -6.45 -6.71 17.87
CA LYS A 142 -6.44 -7.62 16.70
C LYS A 142 -6.60 -6.86 15.38
N VAL A 143 -7.53 -5.92 15.32
CA VAL A 143 -7.81 -5.12 14.12
C VAL A 143 -6.70 -4.12 13.85
N ARG A 144 -6.17 -3.44 14.87
CA ARG A 144 -5.06 -2.49 14.70
C ARG A 144 -3.80 -3.19 14.18
N ARG A 145 -3.50 -4.39 14.69
CA ARG A 145 -2.39 -5.22 14.20
C ARG A 145 -2.59 -5.69 12.76
N LEU A 146 -3.82 -6.02 12.34
CA LEU A 146 -4.11 -6.34 10.94
C LEU A 146 -3.88 -5.13 10.02
N VAL A 147 -4.38 -3.96 10.40
CA VAL A 147 -4.19 -2.71 9.63
C VAL A 147 -2.71 -2.35 9.53
N LEU A 148 -1.96 -2.43 10.64
CA LEU A 148 -0.52 -2.15 10.62
C LEU A 148 0.27 -3.19 9.82
N ALA A 149 -0.13 -4.47 9.86
CA ALA A 149 0.51 -5.50 9.05
C ALA A 149 0.26 -5.26 7.55
N GLU A 150 -0.97 -4.93 7.16
CA GLU A 150 -1.31 -4.54 5.78
C GLU A 150 -0.51 -3.31 5.35
N GLY A 151 -0.54 -2.23 6.13
CA GLY A 151 0.22 -1.01 5.85
C GLY A 151 1.72 -1.29 5.72
N PHE A 152 2.32 -2.02 6.66
CA PHE A 152 3.74 -2.37 6.60
C PHE A 152 4.10 -3.18 5.34
N VAL A 153 3.31 -4.21 5.00
CA VAL A 153 3.54 -5.01 3.79
C VAL A 153 3.33 -4.16 2.53
N HIS A 154 2.32 -3.29 2.51
CA HIS A 154 2.09 -2.33 1.43
C HIS A 154 3.33 -1.43 1.22
N GLU A 155 3.86 -0.82 2.28
CA GLU A 155 5.02 0.08 2.14
C GLU A 155 6.31 -0.66 1.76
N ILE A 156 6.50 -1.91 2.21
CA ILE A 156 7.58 -2.76 1.67
C ILE A 156 7.38 -2.96 0.17
N GLY A 157 6.15 -3.19 -0.28
CA GLY A 157 5.79 -3.24 -1.70
C GLY A 157 6.31 -2.01 -2.45
N HIS A 158 6.08 -0.81 -1.91
CA HIS A 158 6.59 0.43 -2.46
C HIS A 158 8.11 0.46 -2.57
N SER A 159 8.83 0.02 -1.54
CA SER A 159 10.30 -0.08 -1.57
C SER A 159 10.84 -1.03 -2.65
N ILE A 160 10.02 -1.94 -3.19
CA ILE A 160 10.39 -2.88 -4.26
C ILE A 160 9.93 -2.36 -5.63
N VAL A 161 8.76 -1.72 -5.69
CA VAL A 161 8.11 -1.24 -6.92
C VAL A 161 8.73 0.07 -7.42
N GLN A 162 9.09 0.99 -6.51
CA GLN A 162 9.56 2.32 -6.86
C GLN A 162 10.80 2.30 -7.79
N PRO A 163 11.83 1.46 -7.56
CA PRO A 163 12.95 1.36 -8.49
C PRO A 163 12.53 0.94 -9.91
N ALA A 164 11.53 0.06 -10.04
CA ALA A 164 11.06 -0.39 -11.36
C ALA A 164 10.39 0.74 -12.16
N LEU A 165 9.78 1.72 -11.49
CA LEU A 165 9.07 2.85 -12.12
C LEU A 165 9.97 4.04 -12.46
N TYR A 166 11.02 4.26 -11.66
CA TYR A 166 11.78 5.52 -11.68
C TYR A 166 13.29 5.37 -11.92
N VAL A 167 13.88 4.19 -11.72
CA VAL A 167 15.31 3.99 -12.01
C VAL A 167 15.49 3.61 -13.48
N GLU A 168 16.29 4.40 -14.20
CA GLU A 168 16.65 4.10 -15.58
C GLU A 168 17.38 2.76 -15.70
N ASN A 169 17.14 2.04 -16.79
CA ASN A 169 17.74 0.73 -17.05
C ASN A 169 17.46 -0.35 -15.99
N HIS A 170 16.53 -0.14 -15.06
CA HIS A 170 16.10 -1.17 -14.12
C HIS A 170 15.56 -2.38 -14.89
N SER A 171 16.29 -3.50 -14.87
CA SER A 171 15.98 -4.68 -15.69
C SER A 171 15.79 -5.89 -14.80
N LEU A 172 14.64 -6.54 -14.97
CA LEU A 172 14.22 -7.67 -14.16
C LEU A 172 14.23 -8.93 -15.01
N LYS A 173 14.81 -10.01 -14.49
CA LYS A 173 14.72 -11.35 -15.06
C LYS A 173 13.65 -12.12 -14.31
N PHE A 174 12.53 -12.36 -14.97
CA PHE A 174 11.44 -13.15 -14.43
C PHE A 174 11.83 -14.64 -14.30
N PRO A 175 11.11 -15.43 -13.48
CA PRO A 175 11.41 -16.86 -13.27
C PRO A 175 11.43 -17.70 -14.55
N ASN A 176 10.67 -17.30 -15.58
CA ASN A 176 10.68 -17.94 -16.89
C ASN A 176 11.90 -17.60 -17.77
N GLY A 177 12.87 -16.83 -17.23
CA GLY A 177 14.08 -16.40 -17.93
C GLY A 177 13.92 -15.14 -18.78
N LYS A 178 12.70 -14.60 -18.94
CA LYS A 178 12.45 -13.38 -19.71
C LYS A 178 13.04 -12.17 -18.98
N ILE A 179 13.83 -11.38 -19.68
CA ILE A 179 14.35 -10.10 -19.19
C ILE A 179 13.43 -8.97 -19.67
N VAL A 180 12.96 -8.14 -18.74
CA VAL A 180 12.04 -7.04 -19.01
C VAL A 180 12.51 -5.79 -18.27
N ASN A 181 12.40 -4.63 -18.91
CA ASN A 181 12.59 -3.35 -18.23
C ASN A 181 11.48 -3.14 -17.17
N GLY A 182 11.85 -2.61 -16.00
CA GLY A 182 10.94 -2.42 -14.86
C GLY A 182 9.69 -1.64 -15.22
N LEU A 183 9.83 -0.51 -15.91
CA LEU A 183 8.69 0.32 -16.30
C LEU A 183 7.77 -0.45 -17.26
N LYS A 184 8.32 -1.19 -18.22
CA LYS A 184 7.51 -2.05 -19.10
C LYS A 184 6.77 -3.15 -18.34
N ALA A 185 7.37 -3.72 -17.30
CA ALA A 185 6.70 -4.69 -16.45
C ALA A 185 5.53 -4.06 -15.69
N MET A 186 5.72 -2.86 -15.13
CA MET A 186 4.66 -2.12 -14.41
C MET A 186 3.52 -1.67 -15.32
N LEU A 187 3.82 -1.26 -16.55
CA LEU A 187 2.78 -0.97 -17.55
C LEU A 187 2.01 -2.24 -17.95
N HIS A 188 2.68 -3.38 -18.04
CA HIS A 188 1.99 -4.65 -18.30
C HIS A 188 1.09 -5.07 -17.13
N PHE A 189 1.56 -4.92 -15.88
CA PHE A 189 0.71 -5.08 -14.70
C PHE A 189 -0.53 -4.19 -14.81
N ALA A 190 -0.35 -2.93 -15.21
CA ALA A 190 -1.43 -1.98 -15.29
C ALA A 190 -2.53 -2.45 -16.27
N GLU A 191 -2.13 -2.92 -17.45
CA GLU A 191 -3.03 -3.51 -18.46
C GLU A 191 -3.80 -4.74 -17.95
N LEU A 192 -3.15 -5.58 -17.12
CA LEU A 192 -3.80 -6.73 -16.49
C LEU A 192 -4.82 -6.28 -15.45
N ALA A 193 -4.43 -5.36 -14.57
CA ALA A 193 -5.25 -4.88 -13.47
C ALA A 193 -6.52 -4.14 -13.95
N GLU A 194 -6.43 -3.34 -15.01
CA GLU A 194 -7.57 -2.61 -15.60
C GLU A 194 -8.72 -3.49 -16.13
N LYS A 195 -8.49 -4.80 -16.32
CA LYS A 195 -9.52 -5.75 -16.75
C LYS A 195 -10.46 -6.14 -15.60
N HIS A 196 -10.13 -5.76 -14.37
CA HIS A 196 -10.80 -6.16 -13.15
C HIS A 196 -11.13 -4.94 -12.29
N PRO A 197 -12.18 -5.00 -11.45
CA PRO A 197 -12.37 -3.98 -10.42
C PRO A 197 -11.13 -3.87 -9.53
N PRO A 198 -10.86 -2.72 -8.90
CA PRO A 198 -9.64 -2.50 -8.11
C PRO A 198 -9.47 -3.57 -7.02
N ILE A 199 -8.22 -3.92 -6.72
CA ILE A 199 -7.92 -4.99 -5.75
C ILE A 199 -8.43 -4.68 -4.34
N SER A 200 -8.41 -3.39 -3.98
CA SER A 200 -8.90 -2.86 -2.72
C SER A 200 -9.66 -1.55 -2.93
N HIS A 201 -10.38 -1.11 -1.89
CA HIS A 201 -11.03 0.19 -1.92
C HIS A 201 -10.02 1.34 -1.94
N TYR A 202 -8.82 1.20 -1.36
CA TYR A 202 -7.76 2.20 -1.46
C TYR A 202 -7.26 2.32 -2.89
N ALA A 203 -6.96 1.20 -3.56
CA ALA A 203 -6.57 1.22 -4.96
C ALA A 203 -7.64 1.88 -5.87
N SER A 204 -8.91 1.82 -5.49
CA SER A 204 -10.00 2.45 -6.25
C SER A 204 -9.93 3.98 -6.30
N THR A 205 -9.24 4.64 -5.36
CA THR A 205 -9.07 6.11 -5.38
C THR A 205 -8.18 6.58 -6.53
N TYR A 206 -7.34 5.68 -7.06
CA TYR A 206 -6.38 5.96 -8.13
C TYR A 206 -6.88 5.58 -9.53
N ARG A 207 -8.13 5.12 -9.62
CA ARG A 207 -8.79 4.67 -10.85
C ARG A 207 -9.82 5.68 -11.32
N GLY A 208 -9.83 5.93 -12.63
CA GLY A 208 -10.90 6.67 -13.27
C GLY A 208 -12.24 5.93 -13.16
N SER A 209 -13.33 6.65 -13.43
CA SER A 209 -14.70 6.10 -13.40
C SER A 209 -14.92 4.94 -14.39
N ASN A 210 -14.08 4.83 -15.42
CA ASN A 210 -14.03 3.74 -16.38
C ASN A 210 -13.08 2.59 -16.00
N ASN A 211 -12.60 2.58 -14.75
CA ASN A 211 -11.67 1.58 -14.21
C ASN A 211 -10.27 1.59 -14.85
N LYS A 212 -9.85 2.72 -15.42
CA LYS A 212 -8.54 2.91 -16.06
C LYS A 212 -7.59 3.73 -15.21
N PHE A 213 -6.29 3.61 -15.46
CA PHE A 213 -5.26 4.48 -14.87
C PHE A 213 -5.17 5.82 -15.61
N GLU A 214 -6.28 6.56 -15.60
CA GLU A 214 -6.38 7.88 -16.21
C GLU A 214 -7.25 8.79 -15.34
N SER A 215 -7.01 10.09 -15.45
CA SER A 215 -7.78 11.12 -14.77
C SER A 215 -7.64 12.44 -15.51
N ASP A 216 -8.70 13.24 -15.48
CA ASP A 216 -8.70 14.63 -15.96
C ASP A 216 -8.03 15.60 -14.96
N ASN A 217 -7.67 15.13 -13.76
CA ASN A 217 -6.98 15.94 -12.77
C ASN A 217 -5.55 16.26 -13.24
N PRO A 218 -5.15 17.54 -13.38
CA PRO A 218 -3.82 17.92 -13.84
C PRO A 218 -2.68 17.47 -12.90
N ASN A 219 -3.00 17.13 -11.65
CA ASN A 219 -2.05 16.60 -10.66
C ASN A 219 -2.01 15.06 -10.63
N TYR A 220 -2.77 14.38 -11.49
CA TYR A 220 -2.78 12.92 -11.54
C TYR A 220 -1.44 12.38 -12.01
N ASN A 221 -0.87 11.46 -11.22
CA ASN A 221 0.35 10.77 -11.56
C ASN A 221 0.05 9.29 -11.83
N VAL A 222 0.04 8.91 -13.12
CA VAL A 222 -0.20 7.54 -13.55
C VAL A 222 0.77 6.53 -12.93
N LYS A 223 2.04 6.91 -12.71
CA LYS A 223 3.02 6.01 -12.10
C LYS A 223 2.69 5.78 -10.63
N THR A 224 2.28 6.81 -9.90
CA THR A 224 1.81 6.68 -8.51
C THR A 224 0.58 5.78 -8.46
N ALA A 225 -0.41 6.00 -9.32
CA ALA A 225 -1.61 5.18 -9.38
C ALA A 225 -1.32 3.69 -9.64
N ILE A 226 -0.42 3.39 -10.58
CA ILE A 226 0.03 2.02 -10.86
C ILE A 226 0.79 1.44 -9.66
N SER A 227 1.65 2.24 -9.02
CA SER A 227 2.42 1.85 -7.84
C SER A 227 1.50 1.42 -6.70
N GLU A 228 0.50 2.23 -6.39
CA GLU A 228 -0.48 2.01 -5.32
C GLU A 228 -1.29 0.73 -5.56
N GLU A 229 -1.84 0.54 -6.76
CA GLU A 229 -2.54 -0.72 -7.09
C GLU A 229 -1.60 -1.92 -6.98
N MET A 230 -0.35 -1.82 -7.45
CA MET A 230 0.62 -2.92 -7.36
C MET A 230 0.95 -3.26 -5.90
N CYS A 231 1.12 -2.25 -5.03
CA CYS A 231 1.46 -2.45 -3.61
C CYS A 231 0.28 -3.03 -2.83
N GLU A 232 -0.93 -2.55 -3.07
CA GLU A 232 -2.16 -3.16 -2.56
C GLU A 232 -2.31 -4.61 -3.05
N THR A 233 -1.96 -4.89 -4.31
CA THR A 233 -2.03 -6.24 -4.85
C THR A 233 -0.97 -7.16 -4.24
N ILE A 234 0.25 -6.66 -3.98
CA ILE A 234 1.29 -7.39 -3.26
C ILE A 234 0.83 -7.70 -1.83
N ALA A 235 0.27 -6.73 -1.11
CA ALA A 235 -0.26 -6.93 0.23
C ALA A 235 -1.36 -7.98 0.23
N ALA A 236 -2.32 -7.89 -0.69
CA ALA A 236 -3.37 -8.89 -0.87
C ALA A 236 -2.81 -10.29 -1.18
N HIS A 237 -1.74 -10.37 -1.97
CA HIS A 237 -1.10 -11.63 -2.35
C HIS A 237 -0.42 -12.32 -1.16
N LEU A 238 0.29 -11.56 -0.34
CA LEU A 238 1.07 -12.09 0.78
C LEU A 238 0.21 -12.33 2.04
N LEU A 239 -0.79 -11.49 2.27
CA LEU A 239 -1.68 -11.60 3.44
C LEU A 239 -2.92 -12.46 3.18
N GLY A 240 -3.29 -12.64 1.91
CA GLY A 240 -4.44 -13.46 1.51
C GLY A 240 -5.80 -12.77 1.64
N PHE A 241 -5.82 -11.46 1.90
CA PHE A 241 -7.04 -10.68 2.05
C PHE A 241 -6.84 -9.22 1.62
N ALA A 242 -7.91 -8.51 1.27
CA ALA A 242 -7.92 -7.07 1.02
C ALA A 242 -9.34 -6.50 1.21
N TYR A 243 -9.51 -5.35 1.86
CA TYR A 243 -10.84 -4.72 1.92
C TYR A 243 -11.18 -4.04 0.60
N CYS A 244 -12.21 -4.54 -0.09
CA CYS A 244 -12.66 -4.04 -1.39
C CYS A 244 -14.17 -3.76 -1.48
N GLY A 245 -14.86 -3.58 -0.34
CA GLY A 245 -16.32 -3.40 -0.26
C GLY A 245 -17.15 -4.66 -0.52
N ASP A 246 -16.52 -5.76 -0.95
CA ASP A 246 -17.13 -7.08 -1.16
C ASP A 246 -16.47 -8.08 -0.22
N ASN A 247 -17.25 -8.67 0.69
CA ASN A 247 -16.73 -9.57 1.71
C ASN A 247 -16.22 -10.91 1.16
N SER A 248 -16.80 -11.42 0.08
CA SER A 248 -16.34 -12.68 -0.53
C SER A 248 -15.04 -12.45 -1.28
N ARG A 249 -15.00 -11.41 -2.12
CA ARG A 249 -13.79 -11.06 -2.88
C ARG A 249 -12.65 -10.63 -1.96
N GLY A 250 -12.94 -9.89 -0.89
CA GLY A 250 -11.90 -9.46 0.04
C GLY A 250 -11.22 -10.58 0.82
N LYS A 251 -11.84 -11.77 0.92
CA LYS A 251 -11.24 -12.97 1.54
C LYS A 251 -10.54 -13.88 0.54
N ASN A 252 -10.75 -13.65 -0.75
CA ASN A 252 -10.10 -14.38 -1.83
C ASN A 252 -9.86 -13.41 -3.00
N PRO A 253 -8.93 -12.46 -2.84
CA PRO A 253 -8.79 -11.31 -3.73
C PRO A 253 -8.39 -11.68 -5.17
N PHE A 254 -7.95 -12.91 -5.39
CA PHE A 254 -7.50 -13.40 -6.70
C PHE A 254 -8.43 -14.43 -7.34
N ALA A 255 -9.62 -14.66 -6.78
CA ALA A 255 -10.56 -15.67 -7.28
C ALA A 255 -10.93 -15.46 -8.77
N ASP A 256 -11.06 -14.20 -9.18
CA ASP A 256 -11.51 -13.77 -10.51
C ASP A 256 -10.36 -13.24 -11.41
N ARG A 257 -9.12 -13.20 -10.90
CA ARG A 257 -7.97 -12.56 -11.56
C ARG A 257 -6.65 -13.36 -11.41
N PRO A 258 -6.63 -14.65 -11.78
CA PRO A 258 -5.44 -15.49 -11.62
C PRO A 258 -4.20 -14.95 -12.35
N GLU A 259 -4.37 -14.24 -13.46
CA GLU A 259 -3.28 -13.63 -14.22
C GLU A 259 -2.60 -12.48 -13.47
N VAL A 260 -3.36 -11.73 -12.66
CA VAL A 260 -2.80 -10.67 -11.80
C VAL A 260 -1.98 -11.31 -10.67
N ARG A 261 -2.51 -12.39 -10.07
CA ARG A 261 -1.80 -13.18 -9.05
C ARG A 261 -0.48 -13.73 -9.59
N ASP A 262 -0.53 -14.33 -10.78
CA ASP A 262 0.63 -14.96 -11.40
C ASP A 262 1.68 -13.92 -11.78
N PHE A 263 1.26 -12.74 -12.29
CA PHE A 263 2.17 -11.62 -12.52
C PHE A 263 2.87 -11.18 -11.23
N VAL A 264 2.13 -10.96 -10.14
CA VAL A 264 2.69 -10.49 -8.87
C VAL A 264 3.68 -11.50 -8.30
N ARG A 265 3.32 -12.79 -8.30
CA ARG A 265 4.23 -13.87 -7.90
C ARG A 265 5.52 -13.83 -8.71
N ASP A 266 5.41 -13.74 -10.03
CA ASP A 266 6.56 -13.75 -10.92
C ASP A 266 7.40 -12.46 -10.74
N PHE A 267 6.75 -11.31 -10.52
CA PHE A 267 7.43 -10.04 -10.26
C PHE A 267 8.20 -10.05 -8.95
N LEU A 268 7.63 -10.57 -7.87
CA LEU A 268 8.30 -10.68 -6.57
C LEU A 268 9.51 -11.63 -6.65
N ASN A 269 9.40 -12.72 -7.41
CA ASN A 269 10.50 -13.67 -7.63
C ASN A 269 11.52 -13.24 -8.70
N ALA A 270 11.32 -12.11 -9.38
CA ALA A 270 12.24 -11.65 -10.41
C ALA A 270 13.58 -11.18 -9.83
N GLU A 271 14.67 -11.47 -10.55
CA GLU A 271 16.03 -11.07 -10.20
C GLU A 271 16.37 -9.71 -10.82
N LEU A 272 17.10 -8.86 -10.09
CA LEU A 272 17.66 -7.63 -10.67
C LEU A 272 18.90 -7.98 -11.50
N ILE A 273 18.89 -7.61 -12.77
CA ILE A 273 20.07 -7.69 -13.63
C ILE A 273 20.94 -6.47 -13.36
N LYS A 274 22.04 -6.67 -12.61
CA LYS A 274 23.09 -5.67 -12.46
C LYS A 274 23.85 -5.59 -13.79
N LYS A 275 23.95 -4.40 -14.38
CA LYS A 275 24.89 -4.19 -15.49
C LYS A 275 26.30 -4.15 -14.90
N GLU A 276 27.18 -4.98 -15.45
CA GLU A 276 28.63 -4.90 -15.24
C GLU A 276 29.21 -3.64 -15.90
#